data_AF-A0A351Z1D6-F1
#
_entry.id   AF-A0A351Z1D6-F1
#
_cell.length_a   1.000
_cell.length_b   1.000
_cell.length_c   1.000
_cell.angle_alpha   90.00
_cell.angle_beta   90.00
_cell.angle_gamma   90.00
#
_symmetry.space_group_name_H-M   'P 1'
#
loop_
_entity.id
_entity.type
_entity.pdbx_description
1 polymer ?
#
loop_
_entity_poly.entity_id
_entity_poly.type
_entity_poly.pdbx_seq_one_letter_code
_entity_poly.pdbx_strand_id
1 'polypeptide(L)'
;MNDGTYKIFFNAQKYDIMPSEEEKDFFKFLSGGSADSEFTKDLDLLVTSARHNAQWRQQFMTWEQEVQLSYNRGLEEGQKIGQKEALKKYAISMLKDAILPLEKISEYTQIPIEELETLTATQCEAAVAAPD
;
A
#
# COMPACT_ATOMS: atom_id res chain seq x y z
N MET A 1 34.40 -5.63 0.19
CA MET A 1 34.58 -6.99 -0.36
C MET A 1 35.02 -7.88 0.80
N ASN A 2 34.39 -9.05 0.95
CA ASN A 2 34.50 -10.01 2.07
C ASN A 2 33.55 -9.74 3.25
N ASP A 3 32.28 -10.18 3.14
CA ASP A 3 31.57 -10.57 4.36
C ASP A 3 32.26 -11.84 4.89
N GLY A 4 32.51 -11.93 6.19
CA GLY A 4 33.27 -13.03 6.80
C GLY A 4 32.53 -14.36 6.86
N THR A 5 31.56 -14.61 5.97
CA THR A 5 30.68 -15.78 6.04
C THR A 5 31.24 -16.93 5.21
N TYR A 6 31.44 -18.05 5.88
CA TYR A 6 31.77 -19.32 5.22
C TYR A 6 30.52 -19.87 4.53
N LYS A 7 30.59 -20.00 3.20
CA LYS A 7 29.54 -20.64 2.41
C LYS A 7 29.88 -22.10 2.20
N ILE A 8 29.16 -22.98 2.88
CA ILE A 8 29.32 -24.42 2.75
C ILE A 8 28.19 -24.91 1.84
N PHE A 9 28.56 -25.60 0.77
CA PHE A 9 27.62 -26.20 -0.17
C PHE A 9 27.57 -27.71 0.04
N PHE A 10 26.39 -28.22 0.39
CA PHE A 10 26.13 -29.64 0.53
C PHE A 10 25.24 -30.15 -0.58
N ASN A 11 25.47 -31.38 -1.02
CA ASN A 11 24.58 -32.07 -1.94
C ASN A 11 23.66 -33.01 -1.14
N ALA A 12 22.40 -32.62 -1.00
CA ALA A 12 21.39 -33.38 -0.27
C ALA A 12 21.10 -34.76 -0.87
N GLN A 13 21.36 -34.98 -2.17
CA GLN A 13 21.11 -36.25 -2.84
C GLN A 13 22.19 -37.31 -2.56
N LYS A 14 23.38 -36.93 -2.07
CA LYS A 14 24.45 -37.84 -1.68
C LYS A 14 24.52 -38.02 -0.17
N TYR A 15 23.39 -38.33 0.46
CA TYR A 15 23.32 -38.57 1.90
C TYR A 15 24.13 -39.81 2.32
N ASP A 16 24.29 -40.82 1.47
CA ASP A 16 24.98 -42.08 1.81
C ASP A 16 26.43 -41.92 2.33
N ILE A 17 27.10 -40.85 1.91
CA ILE A 17 28.51 -40.56 2.22
C ILE A 17 28.66 -39.82 3.57
N MET A 18 27.55 -39.37 4.17
CA MET A 18 27.58 -38.64 5.44
C MET A 18 28.15 -39.49 6.57
N PRO A 19 28.91 -38.89 7.49
CA PRO A 19 29.57 -39.60 8.59
C PRO A 19 28.59 -40.04 9.70
N SER A 20 27.52 -39.27 9.96
CA SER A 20 26.53 -39.57 11.00
C SER A 20 25.22 -40.08 10.42
N GLU A 21 24.58 -41.04 11.10
CA GLU A 21 23.26 -41.57 10.73
C GLU A 21 22.16 -40.50 10.89
N GLU A 22 22.26 -39.64 11.91
CA GLU A 22 21.33 -38.53 12.12
C GLU A 22 21.39 -37.49 10.99
N GLU A 23 22.59 -37.23 10.45
CA GLU A 23 22.77 -36.33 9.31
C GLU A 23 22.15 -36.95 8.04
N LYS A 24 22.33 -38.26 7.82
CA LYS A 24 21.70 -38.98 6.71
C LYS A 24 20.19 -38.85 6.72
N ASP A 25 19.58 -39.07 7.88
CA ASP A 25 18.13 -38.99 8.05
C ASP A 25 17.62 -37.57 7.81
N PHE A 26 18.36 -36.55 8.26
CA PHE A 26 18.03 -35.15 7.97
C PHE A 26 18.08 -34.82 6.48
N PHE A 27 19.14 -35.23 5.76
CA PHE A 27 19.24 -34.97 4.31
C PHE A 27 18.23 -35.79 3.49
N LYS A 28 17.88 -36.98 3.95
CA LYS A 28 16.81 -37.81 3.39
C LYS A 28 15.45 -37.12 3.55
N PHE A 29 15.18 -36.55 4.73
CA PHE A 29 13.99 -35.73 4.99
C PHE A 29 13.94 -34.49 4.08
N LEU A 30 15.05 -33.75 3.94
CA LEU A 30 15.13 -32.60 3.02
C LEU A 30 14.88 -32.97 1.55
N SER A 31 15.26 -34.18 1.15
CA SER A 31 15.07 -34.70 -0.20
C SER A 31 13.64 -35.22 -0.46
N GLY A 32 12.74 -35.12 0.51
CA GLY A 32 11.34 -35.55 0.42
C GLY A 32 11.06 -36.98 0.92
N GLY A 33 12.00 -37.58 1.66
CA GLY A 33 11.83 -38.87 2.33
C GLY A 33 11.05 -38.80 3.64
N SER A 34 10.85 -39.95 4.29
CA SER A 34 10.18 -40.07 5.59
C SER A 34 11.03 -39.53 6.75
N ALA A 35 10.37 -38.99 7.78
CA ALA A 35 10.99 -38.58 9.03
C ALA A 35 11.23 -39.81 9.93
N ASP A 36 12.42 -40.40 9.82
CA ASP A 36 12.76 -41.63 10.55
C ASP A 36 13.33 -41.33 11.96
N SER A 37 14.03 -40.19 12.12
CA SER A 37 14.66 -39.74 13.39
C SER A 37 13.76 -38.82 14.23
N GLU A 38 13.97 -38.79 15.55
CA GLU A 38 13.30 -37.90 16.51
C GLU A 38 13.48 -36.41 16.12
N PHE A 39 14.69 -36.03 15.71
CA PHE A 39 14.97 -34.67 15.24
C PHE A 39 14.15 -34.28 14.00
N THR A 40 14.02 -35.18 13.02
CA THR A 40 13.24 -34.91 11.81
C THR A 40 11.73 -34.82 12.06
N LYS A 41 11.22 -35.53 13.08
CA LYS A 41 9.82 -35.46 13.50
C LYS A 41 9.49 -34.13 14.19
N ASP A 42 10.36 -33.68 15.09
CA ASP A 42 10.23 -32.37 15.73
C ASP A 42 10.27 -31.24 14.69
N LEU A 43 11.17 -31.37 13.71
CA LEU A 43 11.29 -30.43 12.61
C LEU A 43 10.04 -30.42 11.72
N ASP A 44 9.47 -31.59 11.40
CA ASP A 44 8.22 -31.67 10.64
C ASP A 44 7.04 -31.04 11.40
N LEU A 45 6.96 -31.24 12.72
CA LEU A 45 5.94 -30.62 13.57
C LEU A 45 6.10 -29.09 13.59
N LEU A 46 7.33 -28.58 13.72
CA LEU A 46 7.62 -27.15 13.66
C LEU A 46 7.31 -26.56 12.29
N VAL A 47 7.72 -27.21 11.20
CA VAL A 47 7.41 -26.78 9.82
C VAL A 47 5.91 -26.78 9.59
N THR A 48 5.21 -27.83 10.04
CA THR A 48 3.76 -27.93 9.95
C THR A 48 3.09 -26.81 10.76
N SER A 49 3.60 -26.51 11.95
CA SER A 49 3.11 -25.40 12.78
C SER A 49 3.34 -24.04 12.14
N ALA A 50 4.48 -23.82 11.49
CA ALA A 50 4.79 -22.60 10.75
C ALA A 50 3.90 -22.46 9.51
N ARG A 51 3.70 -23.55 8.75
CA ARG A 51 2.80 -23.60 7.57
C ARG A 51 1.33 -23.42 7.95
N HIS A 52 0.92 -23.98 9.09
CA HIS A 52 -0.44 -23.90 9.59
C HIS A 52 -0.65 -22.78 10.59
N ASN A 53 0.32 -21.88 10.75
CA ASN A 53 0.21 -20.74 11.66
C ASN A 53 -0.95 -19.86 11.20
N ALA A 54 -2.13 -20.13 11.77
CA ALA A 54 -3.37 -19.48 11.41
C ALA A 54 -3.28 -17.97 11.64
N GLN A 55 -2.39 -17.52 12.53
CA GLN A 55 -2.12 -16.12 12.77
C GLN A 55 -1.57 -15.43 11.52
N TRP A 56 -0.69 -16.07 10.75
CA TRP A 56 -0.16 -15.45 9.53
C TRP A 56 -1.21 -15.30 8.45
N ARG A 57 -2.08 -16.31 8.27
CA ARG A 57 -3.22 -16.18 7.33
C ARG A 57 -4.18 -15.09 7.79
N GLN A 58 -4.49 -15.01 9.08
CA GLN A 58 -5.36 -13.97 9.62
C GLN A 58 -4.74 -12.58 9.49
N GLN A 59 -3.47 -12.42 9.86
CA GLN A 59 -2.72 -11.17 9.72
C GLN A 59 -2.66 -10.72 8.26
N PHE A 60 -2.42 -11.64 7.33
CA PHE A 60 -2.41 -11.34 5.91
C PHE A 60 -3.77 -10.88 5.40
N MET A 61 -4.86 -11.58 5.77
CA MET A 61 -6.23 -11.18 5.41
C MET A 61 -6.59 -9.80 5.98
N THR A 62 -6.27 -9.54 7.25
CA THR A 62 -6.53 -8.24 7.88
C THR A 62 -5.75 -7.13 7.19
N TRP A 63 -4.48 -7.38 6.87
CA TRP A 63 -3.64 -6.41 6.16
C TRP A 63 -4.18 -6.11 4.76
N GLU A 64 -4.57 -7.12 4.00
CA GLU A 64 -5.16 -6.94 2.67
C GLU A 64 -6.45 -6.10 2.74
N GLN A 65 -7.31 -6.37 3.74
CA GLN A 65 -8.51 -5.59 3.99
C GLN A 65 -8.19 -4.13 4.33
N GLU A 66 -7.20 -3.88 5.18
CA GLU A 66 -6.78 -2.52 5.56
C GLU A 66 -6.25 -1.73 4.35
N VAL A 67 -5.44 -2.38 3.51
CA VAL A 67 -4.94 -1.80 2.25
C VAL A 67 -6.09 -1.44 1.32
N GLN A 68 -7.07 -2.33 1.12
CA GLN A 68 -8.23 -2.03 0.28
C GLN A 68 -9.09 -0.90 0.84
N LEU A 69 -9.34 -0.88 2.16
CA LEU A 69 -10.11 0.18 2.80
C LEU A 69 -9.41 1.54 2.68
N SER A 70 -8.09 1.59 2.86
CA SER A 70 -7.32 2.84 2.70
C SER A 70 -7.32 3.34 1.26
N TYR A 71 -7.19 2.44 0.28
CA TYR A 71 -7.31 2.80 -1.14
C TYR A 71 -8.68 3.37 -1.48
N ASN A 72 -9.76 2.70 -1.05
CA ASN A 72 -11.12 3.16 -1.30
C ASN A 72 -11.41 4.51 -0.66
N ARG A 73 -10.94 4.74 0.58
CA ARG A 73 -11.04 6.04 1.24
C ARG A 73 -10.29 7.12 0.46
N GLY A 74 -9.07 6.84 0.02
CA GLY A 74 -8.29 7.77 -0.80
C GLY A 74 -8.96 8.11 -2.13
N LEU A 75 -9.63 7.14 -2.75
CA LEU A 75 -10.39 7.34 -3.98
C LEU A 75 -11.62 8.24 -3.75
N GLU A 76 -12.39 7.97 -2.68
CA GLU A 76 -13.55 8.79 -2.32
C GLU A 76 -13.17 10.23 -1.95
N GLU A 77 -12.10 10.41 -1.18
CA GLU A 77 -11.56 11.73 -0.83
C GLU A 77 -11.06 12.46 -2.07
N GLY A 78 -10.31 11.78 -2.93
CA GLY A 78 -9.83 12.34 -4.20
C GLY A 78 -10.96 12.78 -5.12
N GLN A 79 -12.05 12.00 -5.22
CA GLN A 79 -13.24 12.39 -5.98
C GLN A 79 -13.92 13.63 -5.38
N LYS A 80 -14.08 13.69 -4.05
CA LYS A 80 -14.69 14.85 -3.38
C LYS A 80 -13.84 16.11 -3.57
N ILE A 81 -12.52 16.01 -3.44
CA ILE A 81 -11.59 17.13 -3.67
C ILE A 81 -11.66 17.56 -5.14
N GLY A 82 -11.58 16.62 -6.08
CA GLY A 82 -11.65 16.91 -7.51
C GLY A 82 -12.97 17.58 -7.92
N GLN A 83 -14.10 17.15 -7.37
CA GLN A 83 -15.40 17.81 -7.59
C GLN A 83 -15.40 19.24 -7.03
N LYS A 84 -14.91 19.45 -5.81
CA LYS A 84 -14.80 20.78 -5.21
C LYS A 84 -13.88 21.70 -6.01
N GLU A 85 -12.73 21.20 -6.47
CA GLU A 85 -11.81 21.97 -7.32
C GLU A 85 -12.41 22.30 -8.68
N ALA A 86 -13.14 21.36 -9.30
CA ALA A 86 -13.85 21.61 -10.55
C ALA A 86 -14.90 22.71 -10.38
N LEU A 87 -15.72 22.64 -9.32
CA LEU A 87 -16.70 23.68 -8.99
C LEU A 87 -16.03 25.04 -8.74
N LYS A 88 -14.89 25.07 -8.03
CA LYS A 88 -14.09 26.29 -7.85
C LYS A 88 -13.59 26.85 -9.18
N LYS A 89 -13.09 26.01 -10.08
CA LYS A 89 -12.65 26.44 -11.42
C LYS A 89 -13.82 26.99 -12.25
N TYR A 90 -14.99 26.35 -12.20
CA TYR A 90 -16.19 26.86 -12.87
C TYR A 90 -16.63 28.20 -12.29
N ALA A 91 -16.63 28.37 -10.97
CA ALA A 91 -16.92 29.64 -10.31
C ALA A 91 -15.97 30.75 -10.81
N ILE A 92 -14.67 30.46 -10.87
CA ILE A 92 -13.66 31.40 -11.38
C ILE A 92 -13.91 31.77 -12.84
N SER A 93 -14.26 30.82 -13.71
CA SER A 93 -14.59 31.15 -15.11
C SER A 93 -15.85 32.01 -15.22
N MET A 94 -16.90 31.73 -14.44
CA MET A 94 -18.12 32.52 -14.44
C MET A 94 -17.90 33.95 -13.93
N LEU A 95 -17.01 34.13 -12.94
CA LEU A 95 -16.60 35.43 -12.44
C LEU A 95 -15.77 36.20 -13.49
N LYS A 96 -14.87 35.53 -14.21
CA LYS A 96 -14.06 36.16 -15.29
C LYS A 96 -14.91 36.65 -16.45
N ASP A 97 -15.91 35.87 -16.85
CA ASP A 97 -16.77 36.23 -17.97
C ASP A 97 -17.81 37.31 -17.58
N ALA A 98 -17.94 37.64 -16.29
CA ALA A 98 -18.86 38.64 -15.73
C ALA A 98 -20.33 38.50 -16.17
N ILE A 99 -20.75 37.28 -16.54
CA ILE A 99 -22.08 37.00 -17.13
C ILE A 99 -23.15 36.90 -16.04
N LEU A 100 -22.79 36.49 -14.83
CA LEU A 100 -23.73 36.14 -13.76
C LEU A 100 -23.44 36.90 -12.46
N PRO A 101 -24.48 37.34 -11.71
CA PRO A 101 -24.31 37.92 -10.39
C PRO A 101 -23.81 36.88 -9.38
N LEU A 102 -23.07 37.32 -8.36
CA LEU A 102 -22.44 36.45 -7.33
C LEU A 102 -23.43 35.47 -6.68
N GLU A 103 -24.67 35.91 -6.45
CA GLU A 103 -25.76 35.11 -5.87
C GLU A 103 -26.05 33.86 -6.71
N LYS A 104 -26.15 34.01 -8.04
CA LYS A 104 -26.37 32.90 -8.98
C LYS A 104 -25.19 31.94 -8.99
N ILE A 105 -23.96 32.44 -8.91
CA ILE A 105 -22.75 31.62 -8.92
C ILE A 105 -22.67 30.79 -7.62
N SER A 106 -23.03 31.38 -6.48
CA SER A 106 -23.13 30.67 -5.20
C SER A 106 -24.17 29.55 -5.23
N GLU A 107 -25.35 29.79 -5.82
CA GLU A 107 -26.39 28.77 -6.01
C GLU A 107 -25.91 27.59 -6.87
N TYR A 108 -25.23 27.85 -7.99
CA TYR A 108 -24.78 26.79 -8.91
C TYR A 108 -23.59 25.99 -8.39
N THR A 109 -22.69 26.65 -7.65
CA THR A 109 -21.43 26.03 -7.21
C THR A 109 -21.47 25.53 -5.78
N GLN A 110 -22.53 25.88 -5.02
CA GLN A 110 -22.69 25.56 -3.59
C GLN A 110 -21.52 26.07 -2.72
N ILE A 111 -20.80 27.08 -3.22
CA ILE A 111 -19.71 27.76 -2.51
C ILE A 111 -20.31 28.99 -1.82
N PRO A 112 -20.04 29.19 -0.52
CA PRO A 112 -20.57 30.35 0.21
C PRO A 112 -20.01 31.66 -0.38
N ILE A 113 -20.82 32.71 -0.32
CA ILE A 113 -20.52 34.02 -0.92
C ILE A 113 -19.18 34.59 -0.40
N GLU A 114 -18.86 34.35 0.88
CA GLU A 114 -17.59 34.75 1.52
C GLU A 114 -16.35 34.12 0.84
N GLU A 115 -16.43 32.84 0.44
CA GLU A 115 -15.33 32.18 -0.30
C GLU A 115 -15.22 32.70 -1.75
N LEU A 116 -16.32 33.14 -2.35
CA LEU A 116 -16.31 33.75 -3.68
C LEU A 116 -15.69 35.15 -3.65
N GLU A 117 -15.98 35.94 -2.62
CA GLU A 117 -15.41 37.28 -2.43
C GLU A 117 -13.89 37.24 -2.24
N THR A 118 -13.38 36.29 -1.43
CA THR A 118 -11.92 36.09 -1.29
C THR A 118 -11.26 35.64 -2.60
N LEU A 119 -11.94 34.83 -3.41
CA LEU A 119 -11.47 34.46 -4.75
C LEU A 119 -11.45 35.69 -5.69
N THR A 120 -12.45 36.58 -5.63
CA THR A 120 -12.42 37.85 -6.39
C THR A 120 -11.33 38.80 -5.92
N ALA A 121 -11.10 38.93 -4.60
CA ALA A 121 -10.05 39.77 -4.03
C ALA A 121 -8.64 39.30 -4.43
N THR A 122 -8.43 37.98 -4.44
CA THR A 122 -7.18 37.36 -4.90
C THR A 122 -6.96 37.57 -6.41
N GLN A 123 -8.03 37.70 -7.21
CA GLN A 123 -7.92 38.03 -8.65
C GLN A 123 -7.67 39.53 -8.90
N CYS A 124 -8.20 40.43 -8.07
CA CYS A 124 -7.88 41.86 -8.15
C CYS A 124 -6.40 42.13 -7.88
N GLU A 125 -5.77 41.44 -6.92
CA GLU A 125 -4.32 41.54 -6.69
C GLU A 125 -3.50 41.00 -7.88
N ALA A 126 -3.95 39.94 -8.55
CA ALA A 126 -3.28 39.42 -9.75
C ALA A 126 -3.44 40.32 -10.99
N ALA A 127 -4.52 41.08 -11.11
CA ALA A 127 -4.75 42.03 -12.21
C ALA A 127 -3.97 43.35 -12.05
N VAL A 128 -3.62 43.74 -10.81
CA VAL A 128 -2.82 44.96 -10.53
C VAL A 128 -1.31 44.71 -10.68
N ALA A 129 -0.86 43.45 -10.70
CA ALA A 129 0.55 43.07 -10.83
C ALA A 129 1.04 42.81 -12.28
N ALA A 130 0.26 43.15 -13.30
CA ALA A 130 0.71 43.17 -14.68
C ALA A 130 1.23 44.59 -15.03
N PRO A 131 2.56 44.83 -15.05
CA PRO A 131 3.09 46.11 -15.52
C PRO A 131 2.99 46.19 -17.05
N ASP A 132 2.34 47.25 -17.53
CA ASP A 132 2.62 47.84 -18.86
C ASP A 132 4.03 48.46 -18.90
#